data_AF-A0A2V6ZAG3-F1
#
_entry.id   AF-A0A2V6ZAG3-F1
#
_cell.length_a   1.000
_cell.length_b   1.000
_cell.length_c   1.000
_cell.angle_alpha   90.00
_cell.angle_beta   90.00
_cell.angle_gamma   90.00
#
_symmetry.space_group_name_H-M   'P 1'
#
loop_
_entity.id
_entity.type
_entity.pdbx_description
1 polymer ?
#
loop_
_entity_poly.entity_id
_entity_poly.type
_entity_poly.pdbx_seq_one_letter_code
_entity_poly.pdbx_strand_id
1 'polypeptide(L)'
;MNLFRSEEHARRWPAFQARSEEGFIGLAELAGFFATESRHHMLDADYLSNWYPRRVAERGAYLERIGKTSPFWLGTPDPTRTQ
;
A
#
# COMPACT_ATOMS: atom_id res chain seq x y z
N MET A 1 3.50 -8.51 5.13
CA MET A 1 3.21 -8.78 3.70
C MET A 1 3.73 -10.15 3.38
N ASN A 2 2.97 -10.95 2.63
CA ASN A 2 3.39 -12.29 2.17
C ASN A 2 3.45 -12.28 0.63
N LEU A 3 4.46 -12.92 0.05
CA LEU A 3 4.59 -13.06 -1.40
C LEU A 3 4.06 -14.41 -1.84
N PHE A 4 3.11 -14.41 -2.77
CA PHE A 4 2.52 -15.61 -3.34
C PHE A 4 2.69 -15.62 -4.86
N ARG A 5 2.64 -16.81 -5.46
CA ARG A 5 2.69 -16.98 -6.93
C ARG A 5 1.45 -16.43 -7.63
N SER A 6 0.30 -16.45 -6.95
CA SER A 6 -0.99 -15.94 -7.44
C SER A 6 -1.92 -15.65 -6.26
N GLU A 7 -2.98 -14.88 -6.49
CA GLU A 7 -4.02 -14.65 -5.48
C GLU A 7 -4.73 -15.95 -5.08
N GLU A 8 -4.90 -16.88 -6.03
CA GLU A 8 -5.49 -18.19 -5.75
C GLU A 8 -4.66 -18.99 -4.74
N HIS A 9 -3.33 -18.92 -4.83
CA HIS A 9 -2.45 -19.51 -3.84
C HIS A 9 -2.59 -18.81 -2.48
N ALA A 10 -2.71 -17.48 -2.47
CA ALA A 10 -2.96 -16.74 -1.24
C ALA A 10 -4.30 -17.14 -0.58
N ARG A 11 -5.38 -17.34 -1.35
CA ARG A 11 -6.69 -17.79 -0.85
C ARG A 11 -6.68 -19.21 -0.28
N ARG A 12 -5.79 -20.08 -0.79
CA ARG A 12 -5.61 -21.46 -0.28
C ARG A 12 -4.68 -21.56 0.93
N TRP A 13 -4.02 -20.48 1.32
CA TRP A 13 -3.13 -20.49 2.47
C TRP A 13 -3.94 -20.70 3.77
N PRO A 14 -3.57 -21.63 4.67
CA PRO A 14 -4.37 -21.91 5.88
C PRO A 14 -4.61 -20.73 6.82
N ALA A 15 -3.73 -19.72 6.79
CA ALA A 15 -3.90 -18.50 7.57
C ALA A 15 -4.54 -17.34 6.78
N PHE A 16 -5.09 -17.60 5.59
CA PHE A 16 -5.83 -16.62 4.82
C PHE A 16 -7.06 -16.14 5.59
N GLN A 17 -7.26 -14.82 5.61
CA GLN A 17 -8.44 -14.21 6.21
C GLN A 17 -9.21 -13.51 5.08
N ALA A 18 -10.50 -13.82 4.89
CA ALA A 18 -11.31 -13.22 3.83
C ALA A 18 -11.29 -11.68 3.85
N ARG A 19 -11.26 -11.08 5.05
CA ARG A 19 -11.09 -9.62 5.24
C ARG A 19 -9.80 -9.02 4.67
N SER A 20 -8.83 -9.86 4.30
CA SER A 20 -7.53 -9.42 3.74
C SER A 20 -7.49 -9.46 2.22
N GLU A 21 -8.58 -9.90 1.56
CA GLU A 21 -8.67 -10.00 0.11
C GLU A 21 -8.45 -8.66 -0.60
N GLU A 22 -8.97 -7.58 -0.02
CA GLU A 22 -8.76 -6.22 -0.51
C GLU A 22 -7.28 -5.78 -0.47
N GLY A 23 -6.47 -6.46 0.34
CA GLY A 23 -5.04 -6.25 0.47
C GLY A 23 -4.19 -6.90 -0.61
N PHE A 24 -4.80 -7.61 -1.59
CA PHE A 24 -4.07 -8.08 -2.76
C PHE A 24 -3.58 -6.91 -3.60
N ILE A 25 -2.29 -6.96 -3.95
CA ILE A 25 -1.60 -6.00 -4.79
C ILE A 25 -0.60 -6.75 -5.66
N GLY A 26 -0.56 -6.43 -6.95
CA GLY A 26 0.38 -7.06 -7.86
C GLY A 26 1.82 -6.70 -7.52
N LEU A 27 2.78 -7.57 -7.83
CA LEU A 27 4.19 -7.32 -7.50
C LEU A 27 4.74 -6.04 -8.15
N ALA A 28 4.36 -5.76 -9.41
CA ALA A 28 4.76 -4.55 -10.11
C ALA A 28 4.16 -3.28 -9.48
N GLU A 29 2.89 -3.33 -9.11
CA GLU A 29 2.21 -2.23 -8.41
C GLU A 29 2.82 -2.00 -7.03
N LEU A 30 3.17 -3.07 -6.33
CA LEU A 30 3.83 -3.02 -5.04
C LEU A 30 5.23 -2.39 -5.16
N ALA A 31 6.00 -2.77 -6.18
CA ALA A 31 7.31 -2.17 -6.43
C ALA A 31 7.20 -0.66 -6.64
N GLY A 32 6.26 -0.20 -7.47
CA GLY A 32 6.06 1.24 -7.66
C GLY A 32 5.51 1.95 -6.41
N PHE A 33 4.70 1.29 -5.58
CA PHE A 33 4.28 1.83 -4.28
C PHE A 33 5.47 2.02 -3.33
N PHE A 34 6.53 1.23 -3.51
CA PHE A 34 7.78 1.35 -2.77
C PHE A 34 8.84 2.25 -3.40
N ALA A 35 8.69 2.63 -4.67
CA ALA A 35 9.63 3.42 -5.46
C ALA A 35 9.19 4.88 -5.66
N THR A 36 8.58 5.51 -4.64
CA THR A 36 8.26 6.94 -4.68
C THR A 36 9.51 7.78 -4.45
N GLU A 37 9.52 9.05 -4.88
CA GLU A 37 10.69 9.91 -4.73
C GLU A 37 11.08 10.11 -3.27
N SER A 38 10.11 10.36 -2.38
CA SER A 38 10.36 10.37 -0.94
C SER A 38 11.02 9.10 -0.40
N ARG A 39 10.82 7.92 -1.02
CA ARG A 39 11.52 6.68 -0.66
C ARG A 39 12.95 6.62 -1.18
N HIS A 40 13.21 7.17 -2.36
CA HIS A 40 14.57 7.25 -2.91
C HIS A 40 15.47 8.19 -2.09
N HIS A 41 14.89 9.24 -1.51
CA HIS A 41 15.63 10.29 -0.78
C HIS A 41 15.69 10.09 0.74
N MET A 42 15.40 8.89 1.25
CA MET A 42 15.35 8.63 2.70
C MET A 42 16.66 8.89 3.46
N LEU A 43 17.79 8.92 2.76
CA LEU A 43 19.12 9.14 3.34
C LEU A 43 19.65 10.55 3.08
N ASP A 44 18.88 11.41 2.44
CA ASP A 44 19.27 12.80 2.21
C ASP A 44 19.28 13.57 3.54
N ALA A 45 20.27 14.45 3.71
CA ALA A 45 20.42 15.24 4.93
C ALA A 45 19.21 16.16 5.22
N ASP A 46 18.46 16.53 4.18
CA ASP A 46 17.26 17.35 4.24
C ASP A 46 15.96 16.53 4.12
N TYR A 47 16.02 15.20 4.28
CA TYR A 47 14.84 14.33 4.14
C TYR A 47 13.64 14.83 4.95
N LEU A 48 13.85 15.19 6.22
CA LEU A 48 12.75 15.60 7.10
C LEU A 48 12.08 16.92 6.67
N SER A 49 12.83 17.85 6.11
CA SER A 49 12.31 19.15 5.69
C SER A 49 11.75 19.14 4.27
N ASN A 50 12.37 18.41 3.35
CA ASN A 50 12.07 18.50 1.92
C ASN A 50 11.22 17.31 1.40
N TRP A 51 11.47 16.10 1.90
CA TRP A 51 10.92 14.87 1.33
C TRP A 51 9.80 14.26 2.18
N TYR A 52 9.96 14.23 3.50
CA TYR A 52 8.96 13.69 4.43
C TYR A 52 7.57 14.32 4.27
N PRO A 53 7.41 15.65 4.10
CA PRO A 53 6.10 16.26 3.89
C PRO A 53 5.39 15.79 2.60
N ARG A 54 6.14 15.39 1.57
CA ARG A 54 5.60 14.95 0.27
C ARG A 54 5.12 13.49 0.28
N ARG A 55 5.64 12.68 1.20
CA ARG A 55 5.43 11.23 1.27
C ARG A 55 3.96 10.81 1.23
N VAL A 56 3.08 11.50 1.97
CA VAL A 56 1.66 11.17 2.02
C VAL A 56 0.97 11.45 0.68
N ALA A 57 1.27 12.61 0.08
CA ALA A 57 0.71 13.01 -1.21
C ALA A 57 1.17 12.09 -2.34
N GLU A 58 2.47 11.78 -2.41
CA GLU A 58 3.03 10.84 -3.40
C GLU A 58 2.39 9.45 -3.29
N ARG A 59 2.28 8.94 -2.06
CA ARG A 59 1.64 7.64 -1.80
C ARG A 59 0.18 7.67 -2.23
N GLY A 60 -0.56 8.72 -1.90
CA GLY A 60 -1.96 8.90 -2.28
C GLY A 60 -2.13 8.90 -3.80
N ALA A 61 -1.37 9.74 -4.51
CA ALA A 61 -1.40 9.84 -5.97
C ALA A 61 -1.05 8.50 -6.65
N TYR A 62 -0.09 7.76 -6.11
CA TYR A 62 0.25 6.44 -6.64
C TYR A 62 -0.90 5.44 -6.46
N LEU A 63 -1.51 5.37 -5.27
CA LEU A 63 -2.64 4.49 -4.98
C LEU A 63 -3.86 4.83 -5.84
N GLU A 64 -4.14 6.11 -6.05
CA GLU A 64 -5.19 6.58 -6.95
C GLU A 64 -4.96 6.08 -8.39
N ARG A 65 -3.73 6.22 -8.89
CA ARG A 65 -3.36 5.79 -10.24
C ARG A 65 -3.55 4.28 -10.48
N ILE A 66 -3.39 3.45 -9.44
CA ILE A 66 -3.60 2.00 -9.52
C ILE A 66 -4.99 1.55 -9.02
N GLY A 67 -5.92 2.49 -8.81
CA GLY A 67 -7.30 2.20 -8.41
C GLY A 67 -7.46 1.66 -6.98
N LYS A 68 -6.45 1.83 -6.11
CA LYS A 68 -6.45 1.36 -4.72
C LYS A 68 -6.83 2.47 -3.75
N THR A 69 -8.03 3.04 -3.93
CA THR A 69 -8.53 4.22 -3.21
C THR A 69 -9.51 3.91 -2.08
N SER A 70 -9.71 2.64 -1.76
CA SER A 70 -10.63 2.24 -0.71
C SER A 70 -10.10 2.58 0.69
N PRO A 71 -10.97 2.59 1.72
CA PRO A 71 -10.57 2.85 3.10
C PRO A 71 -9.43 1.94 3.60
N PHE A 72 -9.42 0.68 3.16
CA PHE A 72 -8.34 -0.27 3.45
C PHE A 72 -6.95 0.29 3.09
N TRP A 73 -6.82 0.88 1.90
CA TRP A 73 -5.54 1.41 1.39
C TRP A 73 -5.22 2.81 1.92
N LEU A 74 -6.24 3.64 2.11
CA LEU A 74 -6.10 4.99 2.63
C LEU A 74 -5.85 5.04 4.14
N GLY A 75 -6.06 3.93 4.86
CA GLY A 75 -5.91 3.88 6.31
C GLY A 75 -7.02 4.62 7.04
N THR A 76 -8.12 4.92 6.36
CA THR A 76 -9.33 5.47 6.97
C THR A 76 -10.14 4.34 7.60
N PRO A 77 -10.85 4.60 8.71
CA PRO A 77 -11.73 3.59 9.30
C PRO A 77 -12.81 3.19 8.29
N ASP A 78 -12.99 1.89 8.07
CA ASP A 78 -14.16 1.37 7.40
C ASP A 78 -15.40 1.67 8.26
N PRO A 79 -16.46 2.31 7.75
CA PRO A 79 -17.67 2.62 8.53
C PRO A 79 -18.40 1.38 9.05
N THR A 80 -18.19 0.20 8.45
CA THR A 80 -18.75 -1.08 8.94
C THR A 80 -17.98 -1.69 10.11
N ARG A 81 -16.85 -1.08 10.49
CA ARG A 81 -15.94 -1.53 11.57
C ARG A 81 -16.42 -1.23 12.99
N THR A 82 -17.56 -0.57 13.15
CA THR A 82 -18.08 -0.10 14.45
C THR A 82 -19.29 -0.89 14.97
N GLN A 83 -19.47 -2.14 14.56
CA GLN A 83 -20.44 -3.06 15.17
C GLN A 83 -19.76 -4.33 15.67
#